data_AF-A0A7G2LSR7-F1
#
_entry.id   AF-A0A7G2LSR7-F1
#
_cell.length_a   1.000
_cell.length_b   1.000
_cell.length_c   1.000
_cell.angle_alpha   90.00
_cell.angle_beta   90.00
_cell.angle_gamma   90.00
#
_symmetry.space_group_name_H-M   'P 1'
#
loop_
_entity.id
_entity.type
_entity.pdbx_description
1 polymer ?
#
loop_
_entity_poly.entity_id
_entity_poly.type
_entity_poly.pdbx_seq_one_letter_code
_entity_poly.pdbx_strand_id
1 'polypeptide(L)' 'KLTLVGVIDADLGLTGSDLRAAERTFQLMRQVAGRAGRAEAPGAALLQTYQPEHPVIRAILAGEEEKFWAAEAG' A
#
# COMPACT_ATOMS: atom_id res chain seq x y z
N LYS A 1 12.51 0.33 -16.40
CA LYS A 1 11.51 -0.69 -16.02
C LYS A 1 11.54 -0.80 -14.50
N LEU A 2 10.40 -0.60 -13.82
CA LEU A 2 10.29 -0.78 -12.37
C LEU A 2 9.53 -2.08 -12.14
N THR A 3 10.21 -3.10 -11.62
CA THR A 3 9.67 -4.46 -11.44
C THR A 3 9.54 -4.86 -9.98
N LEU A 4 10.05 -4.04 -9.05
CA LEU A 4 9.94 -4.25 -7.63
C LEU A 4 9.78 -2.90 -6.92
N VAL A 5 8.81 -2.81 -6.03
CA VAL A 5 8.70 -1.72 -5.06
C VAL A 5 8.61 -2.31 -3.66
N GLY A 6 9.45 -1.80 -2.76
CA GLY A 6 9.40 -2.11 -1.33
C GLY A 6 8.97 -0.86 -0.58
N VAL A 7 7.97 -0.99 0.28
CA VAL A 7 7.59 0.01 1.28
C VAL A 7 8.02 -0.54 2.63
N ILE A 8 8.89 0.20 3.31
CA ILE A 8 9.43 -0.17 4.62
C ILE A 8 8.76 0.69 5.70
N ASP A 9 8.52 0.10 6.86
CA ASP A 9 7.89 0.72 8.02
C ASP A 9 6.54 1.38 7.71
N ALA A 10 5.63 0.63 7.08
CA ALA A 10 4.27 1.09 6.77
C ALA A 10 3.49 1.54 8.02
N ASP A 11 3.90 1.09 9.20
CA ASP A 11 3.31 1.47 10.49
C ASP A 11 3.60 2.92 10.89
N LEU A 12 4.73 3.50 10.46
CA LEU A 12 5.07 4.89 10.80
C LEU A 12 4.04 5.88 10.24
N GLY A 13 3.47 5.56 9.07
CA GLY A 13 2.40 6.32 8.46
C GLY A 13 1.02 6.10 9.10
N LEU A 14 0.85 5.05 9.90
CA LEU A 14 -0.41 4.70 10.59
C LEU A 14 -0.44 5.21 12.04
N THR A 15 0.70 5.23 12.72
CA THR A 15 0.79 5.65 14.13
C THR A 15 1.06 7.14 14.31
N GLY A 16 1.65 7.79 13.29
CA GLY A 16 1.85 9.23 13.28
C GLY A 16 0.61 9.91 12.69
N SER A 17 0.24 11.07 13.22
CA SER A 17 -0.85 11.94 12.77
C SER A 17 -0.74 12.47 11.32
N ASP A 18 -0.02 11.78 10.43
CA ASP A 18 0.12 12.08 9.02
C ASP A 18 -0.62 11.01 8.19
N LEU A 19 -1.96 11.10 8.20
CA LEU A 19 -2.88 10.33 7.32
C LEU A 19 -2.43 10.32 5.84
N ARG A 20 -1.68 11.36 5.43
CA ARG A 20 -1.14 11.46 4.06
C ARG A 20 -0.05 10.42 3.78
N ALA A 21 0.61 9.87 4.80
CA ALA A 21 1.64 8.84 4.62
C ALA A 21 1.03 7.49 4.22
N ALA A 22 -0.08 7.10 4.85
CA ALA A 22 -0.86 5.93 4.48
C ALA A 22 -1.42 6.08 3.05
N GLU A 23 -2.00 7.24 2.74
CA GLU A 23 -2.53 7.56 1.41
C GLU A 23 -1.43 7.50 0.32
N ARG A 24 -0.26 8.11 0.55
CA ARG A 24 0.88 8.05 -0.38
C ARG A 24 1.31 6.60 -0.63
N THR A 25 1.34 5.78 0.42
CA THR A 25 1.68 4.35 0.32
C THR A 25 0.67 3.60 -0.55
N PHE A 26 -0.63 3.83 -0.31
CA PHE A 26 -1.70 3.23 -1.11
C PHE A 26 -1.60 3.63 -2.60
N GLN A 27 -1.41 4.92 -2.89
CA GLN A 27 -1.27 5.43 -4.26
C GLN A 27 -0.04 4.86 -4.98
N LEU A 28 1.10 4.74 -4.28
CA LEU A 28 2.32 4.13 -4.82
C LEU A 28 2.11 2.65 -5.15
N MET A 29 1.52 1.88 -4.22
CA MET A 29 1.22 0.47 -4.43
C MET A 29 0.29 0.26 -5.63
N ARG A 30 -0.75 1.09 -5.76
CA ARG A 30 -1.69 1.08 -6.89
C ARG A 30 -1.00 1.40 -8.22
N GLN A 31 -0.13 2.41 -8.24
CA GLN A 31 0.61 2.78 -9.45
C GLN A 31 1.55 1.67 -9.92
N VAL A 32 2.17 0.96 -8.99
CA VAL A 32 3.08 -0.16 -9.28
C VAL A 32 2.30 -1.37 -9.77
N ALA A 33 1.21 -1.72 -9.10
CA ALA A 33 0.30 -2.80 -9.53
C ALA A 33 -0.27 -2.54 -10.93
N GLY A 34 -0.64 -1.28 -11.25
CA GLY A 34 -1.12 -0.91 -12.57
C GLY A 34 -0.05 -0.93 -13.68
N ARG A 35 1.24 -0.75 -13.31
CA ARG A 35 2.37 -0.80 -14.26
C ARG A 35 2.95 -2.20 -14.45
N ALA A 36 2.78 -3.08 -13.47
CA ALA A 36 3.15 -4.49 -13.49
C ALA A 36 2.39 -5.32 -14.56
N GLY A 37 1.26 -4.81 -15.07
CA GLY A 37 0.39 -5.50 -16.02
C GLY A 37 0.87 -5.56 -17.48
N ARG A 38 2.03 -5.01 -17.83
CA ARG A 38 2.57 -5.14 -19.20
C ARG A 38 3.47 -6.37 -19.32
N ALA A 39 2.84 -7.49 -19.67
CA ALA A 39 3.28 -8.73 -20.35
C ALA A 39 4.72 -9.28 -20.28
N GLU A 40 5.79 -8.49 -20.06
CA GLU A 40 7.17 -8.95 -20.13
C GLU A 40 7.86 -9.12 -18.76
N ALA A 41 7.36 -8.48 -17.70
CA ALA A 41 7.86 -8.67 -16.34
C ALA A 41 6.78 -8.27 -15.33
N PRO A 42 6.18 -9.21 -14.57
CA PRO A 42 5.25 -8.87 -13.51
C PRO A 42 5.99 -8.04 -12.45
N GLY A 43 5.46 -6.86 -12.15
CA GLY A 43 5.95 -6.05 -11.04
C GLY A 43 5.51 -6.65 -9.70
N ALA A 44 6.44 -6.72 -8.76
CA ALA A 44 6.18 -7.14 -7.39
C ALA A 44 6.13 -5.91 -6.47
N ALA A 45 5.25 -5.95 -5.48
CA ALA A 45 5.17 -4.93 -4.44
C ALA A 45 5.23 -5.61 -3.07
N LEU A 46 6.17 -5.18 -2.24
CA LEU A 46 6.41 -5.70 -0.90
C LEU A 46 6.13 -4.60 0.13
N LEU A 47 5.42 -4.96 1.18
CA LEU A 47 5.06 -4.06 2.28
C LEU A 47 5.56 -4.68 3.58
N GLN A 48 6.47 -3.99 4.26
CA GLN A 48 6.91 -4.36 5.61
C GLN A 48 6.07 -3.60 6.63
N THR A 49 5.47 -4.35 7.56
CA THR A 49 4.65 -3.82 8.66
C THR A 49 4.73 -4.77 9.85
N TYR A 50 4.69 -4.21 11.05
CA TYR A 50 4.53 -4.92 12.32
C TYR A 50 3.07 -5.24 12.63
N GLN A 51 2.11 -4.65 11.89
CA GLN A 51 0.67 -4.83 12.05
C GLN A 51 0.01 -5.36 10.77
N PRO A 52 0.35 -6.59 10.31
CA PRO A 52 -0.17 -7.15 9.05
C PRO A 52 -1.69 -7.31 9.01
N GLU A 53 -2.34 -7.41 10.18
CA GLU A 53 -3.79 -7.54 10.32
C GLU A 53 -4.52 -6.20 10.45
N HIS A 54 -3.80 -5.07 10.45
CA HIS A 54 -4.42 -3.75 10.53
C HIS A 54 -5.36 -3.53 9.33
N PRO A 55 -6.61 -3.05 9.52
CA PRO A 55 -7.58 -2.90 8.43
C PRO A 55 -7.06 -2.08 7.24
N VAL A 56 -6.32 -1.00 7.51
CA VAL A 56 -5.66 -0.18 6.47
C VAL A 56 -4.62 -0.97 5.67
N ILE A 57 -3.77 -1.76 6.35
CA ILE A 57 -2.77 -2.61 5.70
C ILE A 57 -3.45 -3.65 4.80
N ARG A 58 -4.51 -4.29 5.30
CA ARG A 58 -5.27 -5.29 4.54
C ARG A 58 -5.91 -4.67 3.31
N ALA A 59 -6.44 -3.45 3.41
CA ALA A 59 -6.99 -2.71 2.28
C ALA A 59 -5.92 -2.33 1.24
N ILE A 60 -4.72 -1.92 1.68
CA ILE A 60 -3.56 -1.65 0.80
C ILE A 60 -3.15 -2.92 0.04
N LEU A 61 -3.01 -4.05 0.74
CA LEU A 61 -2.62 -5.32 0.13
C LEU A 61 -3.66 -5.86 -0.86
N ALA A 62 -4.96 -5.66 -0.56
CA ALA A 62 -6.05 -6.07 -1.43
C ALA A 62 -6.30 -5.09 -2.59
N GLY A 63 -5.74 -3.88 -2.53
CA GLY A 63 -6.01 -2.81 -3.51
C GLY A 63 -7.44 -2.25 -3.43
N GLU A 64 -8.10 -2.40 -2.28
CA GLU A 64 -9.51 -2.04 -2.08
C GLU A 64 -9.64 -0.62 -1.50
N GLU A 65 -9.79 0.36 -2.39
CA GLU A 65 -9.84 1.79 -2.05
C GLU A 65 -10.98 2.14 -1.06
N GLU A 66 -12.16 1.55 -1.24
CA GLU A 66 -13.29 1.80 -0.33
C GLU A 66 -13.01 1.31 1.09
N LYS A 67 -12.38 0.12 1.24
CA LYS A 67 -11.98 -0.41 2.54
C LYS A 67 -10.86 0.40 3.18
N PHE A 68 -9.96 0.98 2.37
CA PHE A 68 -8.90 1.85 2.86
C PHE A 68 -9.51 3.10 3.51
N TRP A 69 -10.39 3.80 2.80
CA TRP A 69 -11.03 5.01 3.32
C TRP A 69 -11.94 4.74 4.53
N ALA A 70 -12.64 3.61 4.52
CA ALA A 70 -13.44 3.20 5.68
C ALA A 70 -12.59 2.92 6.92
N ALA A 71 -11.38 2.36 6.74
CA ALA A 71 -10.45 2.06 7.82
C ALA A 71 -9.71 3.30 8.36
N GLU A 72 -9.49 4.32 7.53
CA GLU A 72 -8.88 5.61 7.93
C GLU A 72 -9.89 6.56 8.62
N ALA A 73 -11.19 6.33 8.45
CA ALA A 73 -12.26 7.20 8.98
C ALA A 73 -12.76 6.81 10.38
N GLY A 74 -12.28 5.69 10.94
CA GLY A 74 -12.62 5.19 12.28
C GLY A 74 -11.57 5.52 13.32
#